data_AF-A0A1Q9DS27-F1
#
_entry.id   AF-A0A1Q9DS27-F1
#
_cell.length_a   1.000
_cell.length_b   1.000
_cell.length_c   1.000
_cell.angle_alpha   90.00
_cell.angle_beta   90.00
_cell.angle_gamma   90.00
#
_symmetry.space_group_name_H-M   'P 1'
#
loop_
_entity.id
_entity.type
_entity.pdbx_description
1 polymer ?
#
loop_
_entity_poly.entity_id
_entity_poly.type
_entity_poly.pdbx_seq_one_letter_code
_entity_poly.pdbx_strand_id
1 'polypeptide(L)'
;MMRRSLGRIILAIASAWLLQDTFIQSWRRSGPTGSLSARTASLGRGLPLNEVGLMLRWLSILAFLLLLQVQAELTDASPLGKALELISKLKKHVAEDGVKEQEAYKKYKEKKAQQKMDAEIYEAEAGVASAAAQIQKFVSQVARSDAKLNDAKEVRNQEKVSFEDWQKSLSDTIKLLDKAGEVLAQEKKEAAKTGLLQVSSDEATHVSDMLLALASLVDATALAPRATELMAFAQLQGQEDARAPNGGYQPRSGDLIELLKDMQDEAEKNLADLRKTEAEAAHTFKLLSASLKRQLDDSQSSEDPHDQALEDNGPLVSPIPHGSFLDKADLE
;
A
#
# COMPACT_ATOMS: atom_id res chain seq x y z
N MET A 1 -14.69 18.63 30.39
CA MET A 1 -15.07 19.48 31.55
C MET A 1 -14.00 19.55 32.67
N MET A 2 -13.09 18.58 32.85
CA MET A 2 -12.10 18.61 33.95
C MET A 2 -10.90 19.56 33.78
N ARG A 3 -10.56 20.01 32.55
CA ARG A 3 -9.44 20.95 32.34
C ARG A 3 -9.73 22.39 32.78
N ARG A 4 -11.00 22.78 32.89
CA ARG A 4 -11.42 24.15 33.27
C ARG A 4 -11.52 24.35 34.79
N SER A 5 -11.68 23.29 35.58
CA SER A 5 -11.73 23.38 37.05
C SER A 5 -10.32 23.45 37.68
N LEU A 6 -9.35 22.71 37.13
CA LEU A 6 -7.95 22.74 37.59
C LEU A 6 -7.30 24.12 37.38
N GLY A 7 -7.59 24.80 36.27
CA GLY A 7 -7.07 26.15 36.01
C GLY A 7 -7.56 27.21 37.00
N ARG A 8 -8.79 27.09 37.51
CA ARG A 8 -9.36 28.04 38.49
C ARG A 8 -8.80 27.85 39.89
N ILE A 9 -8.48 26.61 40.27
CA ILE A 9 -7.88 26.30 41.57
C ILE A 9 -6.43 26.80 41.64
N ILE A 10 -5.67 26.64 40.55
CA ILE A 10 -4.28 27.14 40.48
C ILE A 10 -4.24 28.67 40.53
N LEU A 11 -5.17 29.36 39.85
CA LEU A 11 -5.25 30.84 39.89
C LEU A 11 -5.62 31.37 41.28
N ALA A 12 -6.50 30.68 42.01
CA ALA A 12 -6.90 31.07 43.36
C ALA A 12 -5.74 30.95 44.37
N ILE A 13 -4.97 29.85 44.28
CA ILE A 13 -3.81 29.62 45.15
C ILE A 13 -2.69 30.65 44.87
N ALA A 14 -2.46 31.00 43.60
CA ALA A 14 -1.49 32.04 43.23
C ALA A 14 -1.88 33.45 43.74
N SER A 15 -3.19 33.78 43.73
CA SER A 15 -3.66 35.08 44.22
C SER A 15 -3.57 35.22 45.76
N ALA A 16 -3.78 34.13 46.50
CA ALA A 16 -3.64 34.11 47.96
C ALA A 16 -2.18 34.28 48.40
N TRP A 17 -1.24 33.73 47.63
CA TRP A 17 0.20 33.86 47.92
C TRP A 17 0.71 35.30 47.70
N LEU A 18 0.19 36.01 46.68
CA LEU A 18 0.54 37.41 46.42
C LEU A 18 -0.02 38.40 47.48
N LEU A 19 -1.19 38.10 48.06
CA LEU A 19 -1.81 38.93 49.10
C LEU A 19 -1.10 38.80 50.46
N GLN A 20 -0.52 37.63 50.75
CA GLN A 20 0.21 37.42 51.99
C GLN A 20 1.60 38.09 51.96
N ASP A 21 2.25 38.14 50.79
CA ASP A 21 3.56 38.77 50.64
C ASP A 21 3.48 40.30 50.65
N THR A 22 2.41 40.88 50.11
CA THR A 22 2.18 42.35 50.16
C THR A 22 1.83 42.84 51.56
N PHE A 23 1.12 42.05 52.37
CA PHE A 23 0.83 42.36 53.76
C PHE A 23 2.10 42.39 54.63
N ILE A 24 3.00 41.41 54.44
CA ILE A 24 4.28 41.32 55.15
C ILE A 24 5.23 42.45 54.72
N GLN A 25 5.23 42.85 53.45
CA GLN A 25 6.03 43.98 52.98
C GLN A 25 5.51 45.35 53.46
N SER A 26 4.19 45.52 53.68
CA SER A 26 3.64 46.76 54.27
C SER A 26 4.05 46.95 55.74
N TRP A 27 4.17 45.84 56.47
CA TRP A 27 4.56 45.83 57.87
C TRP A 27 6.06 46.11 58.08
N ARG A 28 6.90 45.79 57.08
CA ARG A 28 8.36 46.05 57.13
C ARG A 28 8.75 47.50 56.81
N ARG A 29 7.85 48.28 56.19
CA ARG A 29 8.12 49.69 55.78
C ARG A 29 7.72 50.74 56.81
N SER A 30 7.07 50.34 57.91
CA SER A 30 6.49 51.28 58.90
C SER A 30 7.18 51.14 60.26
N GLY A 31 8.49 51.44 60.30
CA GLY A 31 9.20 51.73 61.54
C GLY A 31 8.94 53.18 62.00
N PRO A 32 9.06 53.50 63.30
CA PRO A 32 8.56 54.74 63.86
C PRO A 32 9.58 55.87 63.70
N THR A 33 9.29 56.84 62.84
CA THR A 33 9.93 58.16 62.84
C THR A 33 8.84 59.22 62.78
N GLY A 34 8.82 60.08 63.79
CA GLY A 34 7.69 60.95 64.09
C GLY A 34 7.54 62.18 63.22
N SER A 35 6.40 62.84 63.36
CA SER A 35 6.35 64.29 63.47
C SER A 35 5.07 64.72 64.17
N LEU A 36 5.21 65.80 64.93
CA LEU A 36 4.26 66.37 65.86
C LEU A 36 3.00 66.90 65.15
N SER A 37 1.83 66.60 65.70
CA SER A 37 0.82 67.65 65.86
C SER A 37 0.15 67.51 67.22
N ALA A 38 0.21 68.61 67.95
CA ALA A 38 -0.23 68.73 69.33
C ALA A 38 -1.75 68.68 69.45
N ARG A 39 -2.23 67.94 70.44
CA ARG A 39 -3.33 68.38 71.30
C ARG A 39 -3.29 67.62 72.63
N THR A 40 -2.76 68.29 73.64
CA THR A 40 -2.79 67.91 75.05
C THR A 40 -4.10 68.38 75.72
N ALA A 41 -4.38 67.80 76.89
CA ALA A 41 -5.49 68.05 77.83
C ALA A 41 -6.81 67.33 77.45
N SER A 42 -7.44 66.54 78.31
CA SER A 42 -7.64 66.70 79.77
C SER A 42 -8.12 65.40 80.46
N LEU A 43 -7.97 65.36 81.80
CA LEU A 43 -8.27 64.27 82.75
C LEU A 43 -9.71 63.71 82.69
N GLY A 44 -9.85 62.39 82.97
CA GLY A 44 -11.11 61.85 83.52
C GLY A 44 -11.32 60.32 83.48
N ARG A 45 -10.94 59.65 84.57
CA ARG A 45 -11.54 58.43 85.20
C ARG A 45 -11.52 57.06 84.48
N GLY A 46 -10.98 56.08 85.21
CA GLY A 46 -11.63 54.77 85.38
C GLY A 46 -10.96 53.56 84.72
N LEU A 47 -10.21 52.78 85.50
CA LEU A 47 -9.92 51.37 85.23
C LEU A 47 -11.20 50.54 85.43
N PRO A 48 -11.67 49.77 84.43
CA PRO A 48 -12.57 48.66 84.68
C PRO A 48 -11.77 47.37 84.98
N LEU A 49 -12.18 46.68 86.04
CA LEU A 49 -11.58 45.47 86.62
C LEU A 49 -11.53 44.22 85.70
N ASN A 50 -11.80 44.35 84.40
CA ASN A 50 -11.88 43.22 83.46
C ASN A 50 -10.51 42.79 82.89
N GLU A 51 -9.56 43.71 82.75
CA GLU A 51 -8.15 43.43 82.41
C GLU A 51 -7.43 42.65 83.53
N VAL A 52 -7.84 42.87 84.80
CA VAL A 52 -7.29 42.15 85.96
C VAL A 52 -7.77 40.69 85.99
N GLY A 53 -9.01 40.44 85.54
CA GLY A 53 -9.58 39.10 85.40
C GLY A 53 -9.00 38.29 84.23
N LEU A 54 -8.66 38.95 83.11
CA LEU A 54 -7.92 38.29 82.02
C LEU A 54 -6.49 37.97 82.45
N MET A 55 -5.79 38.89 83.13
CA MET A 55 -4.44 38.67 83.64
C MET A 55 -4.39 37.52 84.67
N LEU A 56 -5.39 37.40 85.57
CA LEU A 56 -5.49 36.27 86.51
C LEU A 56 -5.78 34.93 85.79
N ARG A 57 -6.56 34.96 84.70
CA ARG A 57 -6.83 33.78 83.85
C ARG A 57 -5.57 33.35 83.07
N TRP A 58 -4.80 34.30 82.54
CA TRP A 58 -3.51 34.03 81.92
C TRP A 58 -2.48 33.54 82.94
N LEU A 59 -2.46 34.06 84.18
CA LEU A 59 -1.61 33.57 85.28
C LEU A 59 -2.00 32.16 85.75
N SER A 60 -3.30 31.84 85.77
CA SER A 60 -3.79 30.49 86.10
C SER A 60 -3.46 29.48 85.00
N ILE A 61 -3.54 29.88 83.73
CA ILE A 61 -3.16 29.04 82.58
C ILE A 61 -1.64 28.90 82.50
N LEU A 62 -0.85 29.94 82.83
CA LEU A 62 0.60 29.85 82.91
C LEU A 62 1.05 28.97 84.09
N ALA A 63 0.37 29.05 85.23
CA ALA A 63 0.58 28.14 86.36
C ALA A 63 0.17 26.70 86.02
N PHE A 64 -0.89 26.50 85.21
CA PHE A 64 -1.30 25.20 84.70
C PHE A 64 -0.31 24.66 83.65
N LEU A 65 0.31 25.51 82.83
CA LEU A 65 1.33 25.11 81.84
C LEU A 65 2.72 24.91 82.45
N LEU A 66 3.04 25.61 83.55
CA LEU A 66 4.28 25.42 84.32
C LEU A 66 4.20 24.20 85.26
N LEU A 67 2.98 23.79 85.67
CA LEU A 67 2.73 22.53 86.39
C LEU A 67 2.55 21.33 85.45
N LEU A 68 2.29 21.54 84.15
CA LEU A 68 2.24 20.49 83.12
C LEU A 68 3.61 20.19 82.47
N GLN A 69 4.66 20.97 82.80
CA GLN A 69 6.06 20.65 82.45
C GLN A 69 6.82 19.93 83.58
N VAL A 70 6.14 19.57 84.67
CA VAL A 70 6.64 18.67 85.72
C VAL A 70 5.69 17.49 85.89
N GLN A 71 5.31 16.88 84.76
CA GLN A 71 4.79 15.51 84.70
C GLN A 71 5.66 14.70 83.72
N ALA A 72 6.97 14.71 83.99
CA ALA A 72 7.70 13.46 84.00
C ALA A 72 7.24 12.67 85.23
N GLU A 73 5.99 12.22 85.25
CA GLU A 73 5.63 11.12 86.11
C GLU A 73 6.32 9.90 85.51
N LEU A 74 7.39 9.51 86.20
CA LEU A 74 7.91 8.16 86.22
C LEU A 74 6.73 7.23 86.51
N THR A 75 6.01 6.82 85.45
CA THR A 75 5.38 5.51 85.48
C THR A 75 6.52 4.54 85.75
N ASP A 76 6.34 3.74 86.78
CA ASP A 76 7.27 2.73 87.29
C ASP A 76 7.48 1.63 86.24
N ALA A 77 8.10 2.00 85.12
CA ALA A 77 8.59 1.12 84.10
C ALA A 77 10.09 1.06 84.32
N SER A 78 10.52 -0.03 84.93
CA SER A 78 11.90 -0.46 84.85
C SER A 78 12.42 -0.28 83.41
N PRO A 79 13.71 -0.03 83.18
CA PRO A 79 14.28 0.02 81.83
C PRO A 79 13.86 -1.18 80.94
N LEU A 80 13.49 -2.31 81.57
CA LEU A 80 12.84 -3.47 80.96
C LEU A 80 11.41 -3.19 80.41
N GLY A 81 10.56 -2.46 81.14
CA GLY A 81 9.19 -2.10 80.72
C GLY A 81 9.17 -1.19 79.49
N LYS A 82 10.07 -0.20 79.41
CA LYS A 82 10.25 0.64 78.22
C LYS A 82 10.77 -0.18 77.03
N ALA A 83 11.66 -1.14 77.28
CA ALA A 83 12.11 -2.08 76.25
C ALA A 83 10.95 -2.96 75.74
N LEU A 84 10.09 -3.46 76.64
CA LEU A 84 8.91 -4.25 76.26
C LEU A 84 7.87 -3.43 75.46
N GLU A 85 7.65 -2.17 75.83
CA GLU A 85 6.79 -1.26 75.06
C GLU A 85 7.37 -0.96 73.68
N LEU A 86 8.68 -0.73 73.58
CA LEU A 86 9.38 -0.53 72.31
C LEU A 86 9.29 -1.79 71.44
N ILE A 87 9.49 -2.98 72.01
CA ILE A 87 9.34 -4.27 71.31
C ILE A 87 7.89 -4.46 70.83
N SER A 88 6.89 -4.08 71.63
CA SER A 88 5.48 -4.15 71.25
C SER A 88 5.14 -3.18 70.11
N LYS A 89 5.65 -1.95 70.16
CA LYS A 89 5.52 -0.96 69.07
C LYS A 89 6.23 -1.41 67.79
N LEU A 90 7.45 -1.92 67.91
CA LEU A 90 8.20 -2.49 66.77
C LEU A 90 7.46 -3.67 66.16
N LYS A 91 6.88 -4.57 66.96
CA LYS A 91 6.06 -5.68 66.46
C LYS A 91 4.83 -5.20 65.70
N LYS A 92 4.13 -4.18 66.20
CA LYS A 92 3.00 -3.55 65.48
C LYS A 92 3.46 -2.87 64.18
N HIS A 93 4.54 -2.11 64.21
CA HIS A 93 5.12 -1.49 63.02
C HIS A 93 5.52 -2.54 61.97
N VAL A 94 6.19 -3.62 62.37
CA VAL A 94 6.56 -4.71 61.45
C VAL A 94 5.32 -5.38 60.85
N ALA A 95 4.24 -5.56 61.62
CA ALA A 95 2.99 -6.11 61.10
C ALA A 95 2.28 -5.16 60.12
N GLU A 96 2.21 -3.86 60.44
CA GLU A 96 1.61 -2.84 59.57
C GLU A 96 2.43 -2.63 58.28
N ASP A 97 3.76 -2.62 58.38
CA ASP A 97 4.65 -2.47 57.24
C ASP A 97 4.62 -3.73 56.35
N GLY A 98 4.47 -4.93 56.93
CA GLY A 98 4.26 -6.16 56.18
C GLY A 98 2.98 -6.15 55.34
N VAL A 99 1.88 -5.58 55.85
CA VAL A 99 0.62 -5.42 55.07
C VAL A 99 0.81 -4.40 53.93
N LYS A 100 1.45 -3.26 54.20
CA LYS A 100 1.73 -2.24 53.18
C LYS A 100 2.65 -2.77 52.07
N GLU A 101 3.66 -3.55 52.44
CA GLU A 101 4.58 -4.18 51.49
C GLU A 101 3.86 -5.23 50.64
N GLN A 102 3.00 -6.04 51.24
CA GLN A 102 2.20 -7.03 50.51
C GLN A 102 1.22 -6.36 49.52
N GLU A 103 0.59 -5.26 49.90
CA GLU A 103 -0.25 -4.45 49.00
C GLU A 103 0.55 -3.79 47.87
N ALA A 104 1.73 -3.24 48.19
CA ALA A 104 2.63 -2.66 47.20
C ALA A 104 3.11 -3.72 46.20
N TYR A 105 3.42 -4.93 46.67
CA TYR A 105 3.82 -6.06 45.82
C TYR A 105 2.69 -6.52 44.89
N LYS A 106 1.46 -6.63 45.38
CA LYS A 106 0.29 -6.97 44.53
C LYS A 106 0.10 -5.93 43.42
N LYS A 107 0.10 -4.64 43.76
CA LYS A 107 -0.02 -3.54 42.79
C LYS A 107 1.13 -3.53 41.77
N TYR A 108 2.35 -3.83 42.21
CA TYR A 108 3.49 -3.96 41.30
C TYR A 108 3.33 -5.13 40.33
N LYS A 109 2.88 -6.30 40.81
CA LYS A 109 2.62 -7.47 39.98
C LYS A 109 1.53 -7.18 38.94
N GLU A 110 0.43 -6.56 39.35
CA GLU A 110 -0.66 -6.13 38.46
C GLU A 110 -0.17 -5.12 37.41
N LYS A 111 0.58 -4.10 37.83
CA LYS A 111 1.16 -3.12 36.90
C LYS A 111 2.11 -3.76 35.90
N LYS A 112 2.95 -4.71 36.35
CA LYS A 112 3.86 -5.45 35.48
C LYS A 112 3.09 -6.34 34.48
N ALA A 113 1.99 -6.96 34.91
CA ALA A 113 1.13 -7.72 34.02
C ALA A 113 0.44 -6.81 32.99
N GLN A 114 -0.09 -5.66 33.40
CA GLN A 114 -0.69 -4.67 32.51
C GLN A 114 0.31 -4.19 31.46
N GLN A 115 1.53 -3.83 31.85
CA GLN A 115 2.57 -3.39 30.92
C GLN A 115 2.93 -4.46 29.89
N LYS A 116 2.90 -5.74 30.25
CA LYS A 116 3.12 -6.83 29.30
C LYS A 116 1.98 -6.93 28.28
N MET A 117 0.74 -6.90 28.76
CA MET A 117 -0.43 -6.92 27.88
C MET A 117 -0.45 -5.71 26.94
N ASP A 118 -0.13 -4.51 27.45
CA ASP A 118 -0.04 -3.29 26.63
C ASP A 118 1.04 -3.41 25.54
N ALA A 119 2.18 -4.05 25.86
CA ALA A 119 3.24 -4.30 24.89
C ALA A 119 2.81 -5.33 23.82
N GLU A 120 2.15 -6.43 24.21
CA GLU A 120 1.61 -7.44 23.30
C GLU A 120 0.52 -6.85 22.38
N ILE A 121 -0.35 -5.99 22.92
CA ILE A 121 -1.37 -5.26 22.14
C ILE A 121 -0.67 -4.36 21.10
N TYR A 122 0.35 -3.61 21.51
CA TYR A 122 1.08 -2.74 20.59
C TYR A 122 1.78 -3.53 19.47
N GLU A 123 2.37 -4.68 19.80
CA GLU A 123 2.96 -5.57 18.80
C GLU A 123 1.91 -6.14 17.83
N ALA A 124 0.76 -6.57 18.36
CA ALA A 124 -0.36 -7.03 17.54
C ALA A 124 -0.92 -5.92 16.63
N GLU A 125 -1.09 -4.69 17.15
CA GLU A 125 -1.52 -3.52 16.37
C GLU A 125 -0.53 -3.19 15.24
N ALA A 126 0.78 -3.26 15.52
CA ALA A 126 1.82 -3.09 14.50
C ALA A 126 1.77 -4.21 13.45
N GLY A 127 1.52 -5.45 13.87
CA GLY A 127 1.32 -6.60 12.99
C GLY A 127 0.11 -6.41 12.05
N VAL A 128 -1.04 -6.01 12.60
CA VAL A 128 -2.26 -5.72 11.83
C VAL A 128 -2.03 -4.59 10.84
N ALA A 129 -1.37 -3.50 11.24
CA ALA A 129 -1.06 -2.39 10.35
C ALA A 129 -0.13 -2.82 9.19
N SER A 130 0.87 -3.66 9.48
CA SER A 130 1.76 -4.23 8.47
C SER A 130 1.00 -5.13 7.48
N ALA A 131 0.16 -6.04 8.01
CA ALA A 131 -0.66 -6.93 7.19
C ALA A 131 -1.63 -6.15 6.29
N ALA A 132 -2.30 -5.13 6.83
CA ALA A 132 -3.20 -4.26 6.06
C ALA A 132 -2.45 -3.54 4.91
N ALA A 133 -1.24 -3.04 5.16
CA ALA A 133 -0.41 -2.42 4.12
C ALA A 133 0.04 -3.43 3.04
N GLN A 134 0.31 -4.69 3.40
CA GLN A 134 0.62 -5.76 2.45
C GLN A 134 -0.59 -6.15 1.60
N ILE A 135 -1.77 -6.31 2.22
CA ILE A 135 -3.03 -6.56 1.50
C ILE A 135 -3.29 -5.46 0.47
N GLN A 136 -3.16 -4.19 0.86
CA GLN A 136 -3.37 -3.07 -0.07
C GLN A 136 -2.39 -3.11 -1.26
N LYS A 137 -1.13 -3.51 -1.02
CA LYS A 137 -0.14 -3.70 -2.09
C LYS A 137 -0.55 -4.85 -3.02
N PHE A 138 -0.95 -6.01 -2.49
CA PHE A 138 -1.37 -7.15 -3.30
C PHE A 138 -2.63 -6.84 -4.11
N VAL A 139 -3.65 -6.21 -3.51
CA VAL A 139 -4.85 -5.75 -4.23
C VAL A 139 -4.48 -4.82 -5.40
N SER A 140 -3.56 -3.88 -5.16
CA SER A 140 -3.08 -2.98 -6.21
C SER A 140 -2.30 -3.70 -7.31
N GLN A 141 -1.54 -4.74 -6.96
CA GLN A 141 -0.79 -5.55 -7.93
C GLN A 141 -1.73 -6.42 -8.78
N VAL A 142 -2.69 -7.10 -8.16
CA VAL A 142 -3.73 -7.89 -8.84
C VAL A 142 -4.47 -7.02 -9.86
N ALA A 143 -4.98 -5.87 -9.44
CA ALA A 143 -5.69 -4.95 -10.32
C ALA A 143 -4.83 -4.48 -11.53
N ARG A 144 -3.53 -4.21 -11.31
CA ARG A 144 -2.61 -3.84 -12.38
C ARG A 144 -2.31 -5.01 -13.33
N SER A 145 -2.15 -6.21 -12.80
CA SER A 145 -1.89 -7.42 -13.59
C SER A 145 -3.09 -7.80 -14.44
N ASP A 146 -4.30 -7.72 -13.89
CA ASP A 146 -5.55 -7.92 -14.62
C ASP A 146 -5.73 -6.90 -15.74
N ALA A 147 -5.52 -5.62 -15.46
CA ALA A 147 -5.58 -4.56 -16.48
C ALA A 147 -4.59 -4.85 -17.62
N LYS A 148 -3.31 -5.11 -17.28
CA LYS A 148 -2.29 -5.45 -18.29
C LYS A 148 -2.65 -6.69 -19.11
N LEU A 149 -3.24 -7.71 -18.49
CA LEU A 149 -3.64 -8.93 -19.18
C LEU A 149 -4.78 -8.65 -20.17
N ASN A 150 -5.74 -7.79 -19.79
CA ASN A 150 -6.85 -7.41 -20.67
C ASN A 150 -6.37 -6.51 -21.81
N ASP A 151 -5.55 -5.50 -21.52
CA ASP A 151 -4.95 -4.62 -22.54
C ASP A 151 -4.14 -5.44 -23.55
N ALA A 152 -3.32 -6.39 -23.07
CA ALA A 152 -2.54 -7.26 -23.94
C ALA A 152 -3.43 -8.15 -24.81
N LYS A 153 -4.56 -8.65 -24.29
CA LYS A 153 -5.53 -9.44 -25.08
C LYS A 153 -6.20 -8.58 -26.15
N GLU A 154 -6.57 -7.36 -25.82
CA GLU A 154 -7.21 -6.45 -26.77
C GLU A 154 -6.25 -6.11 -27.92
N VAL A 155 -5.02 -5.72 -27.61
CA VAL A 155 -3.97 -5.48 -28.60
C VAL A 155 -3.74 -6.73 -29.46
N ARG A 156 -3.63 -7.91 -28.83
CA ARG A 156 -3.42 -9.16 -29.58
C ARG A 156 -4.58 -9.47 -30.53
N ASN A 157 -5.82 -9.21 -30.13
CA ASN A 157 -6.99 -9.40 -30.99
C ASN A 157 -6.97 -8.44 -32.17
N GLN A 158 -6.63 -7.16 -31.95
CA GLN A 158 -6.50 -6.15 -33.02
C GLN A 158 -5.38 -6.48 -34.00
N GLU A 159 -4.22 -6.89 -33.48
CA GLU A 159 -3.08 -7.36 -34.29
C GLU A 159 -3.47 -8.59 -35.12
N LYS A 160 -4.19 -9.56 -34.54
CA LYS A 160 -4.66 -10.76 -35.25
C LYS A 160 -5.59 -10.44 -36.41
N VAL A 161 -6.54 -9.53 -36.21
CA VAL A 161 -7.47 -9.08 -37.25
C VAL A 161 -6.69 -8.40 -38.37
N SER A 162 -5.78 -7.48 -38.02
CA SER A 162 -4.92 -6.80 -38.99
C SER A 162 -4.07 -7.81 -39.78
N PHE A 163 -3.48 -8.80 -39.10
CA PHE A 163 -2.72 -9.87 -39.73
C PHE A 163 -3.56 -10.69 -40.70
N GLU A 164 -4.78 -11.08 -40.33
CA GLU A 164 -5.69 -11.85 -41.19
C GLU A 164 -6.08 -11.05 -42.46
N ASP A 165 -6.34 -9.76 -42.32
CA ASP A 165 -6.63 -8.85 -43.44
C ASP A 165 -5.42 -8.72 -44.39
N TRP A 166 -4.22 -8.47 -43.85
CA TRP A 166 -3.00 -8.38 -44.64
C TRP A 166 -2.63 -9.71 -45.31
N GLN A 167 -2.75 -10.83 -44.59
CA GLN A 167 -2.51 -12.16 -45.14
C GLN A 167 -3.47 -12.45 -46.30
N LYS A 168 -4.75 -12.11 -46.14
CA LYS A 168 -5.76 -12.30 -47.19
C LYS A 168 -5.45 -11.43 -48.41
N SER A 169 -5.18 -10.14 -48.20
CA SER A 169 -4.86 -9.20 -49.28
C SER A 169 -3.63 -9.66 -50.08
N LEU A 170 -2.55 -10.07 -49.40
CA LEU A 170 -1.35 -10.59 -50.08
C LEU A 170 -1.63 -11.92 -50.79
N SER A 171 -2.39 -12.84 -50.18
CA SER A 171 -2.75 -14.10 -50.82
C SER A 171 -3.61 -13.91 -52.07
N ASP A 172 -4.55 -12.95 -52.05
CA ASP A 172 -5.39 -12.65 -53.20
C ASP A 172 -4.60 -11.90 -54.28
N THR A 173 -3.64 -11.06 -53.91
CA THR A 173 -2.69 -10.43 -54.83
C THR A 173 -1.83 -11.48 -55.54
N ILE A 174 -1.28 -12.47 -54.83
CA ILE A 174 -0.50 -13.57 -55.42
C ILE A 174 -1.35 -14.34 -56.44
N LYS A 175 -2.58 -14.72 -56.10
CA LYS A 175 -3.49 -15.42 -57.03
C LYS A 175 -3.80 -14.58 -58.27
N LEU A 176 -3.89 -13.27 -58.13
CA LEU A 176 -4.16 -12.38 -59.26
C LEU A 176 -2.92 -12.23 -60.15
N LEU A 177 -1.72 -12.13 -59.55
CA LEU A 177 -0.45 -12.14 -60.25
C LEU A 177 -0.24 -13.46 -61.02
N ASP A 178 -0.53 -14.60 -60.39
CA ASP A 178 -0.50 -15.93 -61.04
C ASP A 178 -1.39 -15.96 -62.29
N LYS A 179 -2.66 -15.56 -62.14
CA LYS A 179 -3.62 -15.50 -63.26
C LYS A 179 -3.16 -14.55 -64.36
N ALA A 180 -2.63 -13.38 -64.00
CA ALA A 180 -2.09 -12.43 -64.99
C ALA A 180 -0.90 -13.04 -65.76
N GLY A 181 -0.01 -13.74 -65.06
CA GLY A 181 1.09 -14.49 -65.66
C GLY A 181 0.63 -15.60 -66.60
N GLU A 182 -0.38 -16.38 -66.21
CA GLU A 182 -0.97 -17.45 -67.03
C GLU A 182 -1.62 -16.91 -68.32
N VAL A 183 -2.41 -15.84 -68.22
CA VAL A 183 -3.07 -15.20 -69.37
C VAL A 183 -2.02 -14.69 -70.36
N LEU A 184 -1.00 -13.95 -69.90
CA LEU A 184 0.07 -13.44 -70.76
C LEU A 184 0.91 -14.56 -71.39
N ALA A 185 1.17 -15.64 -70.66
CA ALA A 185 1.88 -16.80 -71.19
C ALA A 185 1.06 -17.54 -72.26
N GLN A 186 -0.25 -17.62 -72.10
CA GLN A 186 -1.17 -18.20 -73.07
C GLN A 186 -1.25 -17.35 -74.34
N GLU A 187 -1.41 -16.03 -74.22
CA GLU A 187 -1.42 -15.12 -75.36
C GLU A 187 -0.12 -15.18 -76.17
N LYS A 188 1.03 -15.21 -75.51
CA LYS A 188 2.32 -15.42 -76.20
C LYS A 188 2.36 -16.70 -77.01
N LYS A 189 1.81 -17.80 -76.49
CA LYS A 189 1.78 -19.09 -77.18
C LYS A 189 0.87 -19.03 -78.41
N GLU A 190 -0.28 -18.38 -78.31
CA GLU A 190 -1.22 -18.24 -79.42
C GLU A 190 -0.72 -17.28 -80.51
N ALA A 191 -0.07 -16.17 -80.13
CA ALA A 191 0.63 -15.28 -81.06
C ALA A 191 1.80 -15.97 -81.78
N ALA A 192 2.54 -16.84 -81.08
CA ALA A 192 3.64 -17.61 -81.67
C ALA A 192 3.16 -18.69 -82.65
N LYS A 193 1.98 -19.30 -82.43
CA LYS A 193 1.40 -20.31 -83.33
C LYS A 193 0.84 -19.73 -84.62
N THR A 194 0.24 -18.55 -84.55
CA THR A 194 -0.48 -17.94 -85.68
C THR A 194 0.42 -17.10 -86.58
N GLY A 195 1.64 -16.77 -86.15
CA GLY A 195 2.56 -15.88 -86.89
C GLY A 195 2.03 -14.44 -87.02
N LEU A 196 0.89 -14.16 -86.40
CA LEU A 196 0.19 -12.89 -86.45
C LEU A 196 0.50 -12.15 -85.15
N LEU A 197 1.42 -11.19 -85.24
CA LEU A 197 1.78 -10.26 -84.16
C LEU A 197 0.68 -9.22 -83.86
N GLN A 198 -0.47 -9.31 -84.54
CA GLN A 198 -1.64 -8.50 -84.22
C GLN A 198 -2.44 -9.24 -83.16
N VAL A 199 -2.21 -8.87 -81.91
CA VAL A 199 -3.20 -9.07 -80.85
C VAL A 199 -4.49 -8.46 -81.38
N SER A 200 -5.60 -9.20 -81.37
CA SER A 200 -6.87 -8.61 -81.76
C SER A 200 -7.19 -7.48 -80.76
N SER A 201 -7.75 -6.36 -81.24
CA SER A 201 -8.08 -5.18 -80.41
C SER A 201 -8.92 -5.53 -79.16
N ASP A 202 -9.65 -6.64 -79.19
CA ASP A 202 -10.50 -7.11 -78.09
C ASP A 202 -9.71 -7.88 -77.01
N GLU A 203 -8.62 -8.56 -77.37
CA GLU A 203 -7.76 -9.23 -76.38
C GLU A 203 -6.77 -8.25 -75.71
N ALA A 204 -6.21 -7.28 -76.46
CA ALA A 204 -5.29 -6.28 -75.91
C ALA A 204 -5.96 -5.38 -74.85
N THR A 205 -7.23 -5.05 -75.05
CA THR A 205 -8.04 -4.27 -74.10
C THR A 205 -8.29 -5.05 -72.81
N HIS A 206 -8.53 -6.36 -72.90
CA HIS A 206 -8.78 -7.21 -71.74
C HIS A 206 -7.55 -7.39 -70.84
N VAL A 207 -6.34 -7.38 -71.41
CA VAL A 207 -5.06 -7.42 -70.68
C VAL A 207 -4.75 -6.08 -70.01
N SER A 208 -4.99 -4.97 -70.70
CA SER A 208 -4.80 -3.62 -70.15
C SER A 208 -5.73 -3.37 -68.95
N ASP A 209 -7.00 -3.76 -69.06
CA ASP A 209 -7.98 -3.66 -67.96
C ASP A 209 -7.59 -4.54 -66.75
N MET A 210 -7.06 -5.74 -66.99
CA MET A 210 -6.55 -6.60 -65.92
C MET A 210 -5.32 -6.01 -65.24
N LEU A 211 -4.39 -5.43 -66.00
CA LEU A 211 -3.19 -4.77 -65.47
C LEU A 211 -3.54 -3.52 -64.65
N LEU A 212 -4.53 -2.74 -65.08
CA LEU A 212 -5.01 -1.57 -64.33
C LEU A 212 -5.70 -1.98 -63.03
N ALA A 213 -6.53 -3.02 -63.06
CA ALA A 213 -7.16 -3.57 -61.85
C ALA A 213 -6.11 -4.14 -60.88
N LEU A 214 -5.13 -4.86 -61.39
CA LEU A 214 -4.01 -5.40 -60.62
C LEU A 214 -3.14 -4.27 -60.02
N ALA A 215 -2.80 -3.25 -60.81
CA ALA A 215 -2.03 -2.10 -60.32
C ALA A 215 -2.74 -1.40 -59.16
N SER A 216 -4.06 -1.22 -59.24
CA SER A 216 -4.83 -0.59 -58.15
C SER A 216 -4.85 -1.41 -56.85
N LEU A 217 -4.82 -2.75 -56.95
CA LEU A 217 -4.81 -3.64 -55.79
C LEU A 217 -3.41 -3.74 -55.18
N VAL A 218 -2.38 -3.75 -56.03
CA VAL A 218 -0.96 -3.81 -55.64
C VAL A 218 -0.51 -2.50 -54.98
N ASP A 219 -1.01 -1.34 -55.42
CA ASP A 219 -0.68 -0.02 -54.83
C ASP A 219 -1.12 0.09 -53.36
N ALA A 220 -2.14 -0.66 -52.95
CA ALA A 220 -2.59 -0.75 -51.57
C ALA A 220 -1.70 -1.65 -50.68
N THR A 221 -0.70 -2.32 -51.27
CA THR A 221 0.21 -3.24 -50.58
C THR A 221 1.65 -2.71 -50.57
N ALA A 222 2.57 -3.39 -49.88
CA ALA A 222 4.00 -3.05 -49.87
C ALA A 222 4.70 -3.10 -51.25
N LEU A 223 3.97 -3.43 -52.32
CA LEU A 223 4.44 -3.57 -53.70
C LEU A 223 4.22 -2.32 -54.57
N ALA A 224 3.77 -1.20 -53.97
CA ALA A 224 3.54 0.10 -54.64
C ALA A 224 4.61 0.54 -55.66
N PRO A 225 5.93 0.45 -55.41
CA PRO A 225 6.92 0.85 -56.41
C PRO A 225 6.79 0.08 -57.73
N ARG A 226 6.48 -1.22 -57.68
CA ARG A 226 6.28 -2.08 -58.86
C ARG A 226 4.90 -1.88 -59.51
N ALA A 227 3.91 -1.39 -58.74
CA ALA A 227 2.59 -1.04 -59.28
C ALA A 227 2.68 0.10 -60.31
N THR A 228 3.58 1.07 -60.09
CA THR A 228 3.81 2.18 -61.03
C THR A 228 4.40 1.69 -62.37
N GLU A 229 5.25 0.67 -62.32
CA GLU A 229 5.82 0.02 -63.50
C GLU A 229 4.74 -0.72 -64.30
N LEU A 230 3.86 -1.49 -63.63
CA LEU A 230 2.71 -2.11 -64.28
C LEU A 230 1.76 -1.09 -64.93
N MET A 231 1.50 0.04 -64.25
CA MET A 231 0.66 1.11 -64.78
C MET A 231 1.28 1.75 -66.03
N ALA A 232 2.60 1.97 -66.04
CA ALA A 232 3.32 2.47 -67.21
C ALA A 232 3.24 1.50 -68.39
N PHE A 233 3.34 0.19 -68.13
CA PHE A 233 3.16 -0.85 -69.15
C PHE A 233 1.74 -0.88 -69.74
N ALA A 234 0.71 -0.79 -68.90
CA ALA A 234 -0.69 -0.79 -69.34
C ALA A 234 -1.01 0.41 -70.25
N GLN A 235 -0.44 1.59 -69.94
CA GLN A 235 -0.59 2.80 -70.76
C GLN A 235 0.14 2.70 -72.11
N LEU A 236 1.29 2.02 -72.16
CA LEU A 236 2.04 1.81 -73.39
C LEU A 236 1.35 0.80 -74.34
N GLN A 237 0.61 -0.17 -73.81
CA GLN A 237 -0.18 -1.11 -74.63
C GLN A 237 -1.45 -0.48 -75.23
N GLY A 238 -2.05 0.52 -74.57
CA GLY A 238 -3.25 1.21 -75.06
C GLY A 238 -3.00 2.25 -76.17
N GLN A 239 -1.75 2.60 -76.47
CA GLN A 239 -1.37 3.50 -77.57
C GLN A 239 -0.81 2.69 -78.75
N GLU A 240 -1.68 2.09 -79.56
CA GLU A 240 -1.28 1.42 -80.80
C GLU A 240 -0.63 2.39 -81.84
N ASP A 241 -0.79 3.71 -81.69
CA ASP A 241 -0.28 4.71 -82.63
C ASP A 241 1.08 5.33 -82.28
N ALA A 242 1.68 5.00 -81.14
CA ALA A 242 2.99 5.54 -80.75
C ALA A 242 4.15 4.68 -81.27
N ARG A 243 4.27 4.54 -82.60
CA ARG A 243 5.57 4.23 -83.22
C ARG A 243 6.49 5.42 -82.97
N ALA A 244 7.25 5.39 -81.88
CA ALA A 244 8.33 6.34 -81.64
C ALA A 244 9.27 6.32 -82.87
N PRO A 245 9.51 7.47 -83.55
CA PRO A 245 10.36 7.51 -84.75
C PRO A 245 11.83 7.18 -84.48
N ASN A 246 12.23 7.13 -83.21
CA ASN A 246 13.62 7.08 -82.77
C ASN A 246 13.81 6.03 -81.68
N GLY A 247 14.20 4.79 -82.04
CA GLY A 247 15.06 3.86 -81.29
C GLY A 247 14.89 3.64 -79.78
N GLY A 248 13.81 4.09 -79.15
CA GLY A 248 13.55 3.95 -77.72
C GLY A 248 13.17 2.52 -77.37
N TYR A 249 13.69 2.03 -76.24
CA TYR A 249 13.44 0.71 -75.71
C TYR A 249 11.92 0.47 -75.59
N GLN A 250 11.39 -0.44 -76.42
CA GLN A 250 10.02 -0.94 -76.30
C GLN A 250 10.04 -2.11 -75.33
N PRO A 251 9.37 -2.01 -74.18
CA PRO A 251 9.30 -3.13 -73.29
C PRO A 251 8.54 -4.26 -73.99
N ARG A 252 9.16 -5.43 -74.14
CA ARG A 252 8.54 -6.57 -74.79
C ARG A 252 7.70 -7.31 -73.75
N SER A 253 6.70 -8.07 -74.22
CA SER A 253 5.91 -8.97 -73.36
C SER A 253 6.74 -10.01 -72.58
N GLY A 254 8.05 -10.15 -72.85
CA GLY A 254 9.02 -10.88 -72.01
C GLY A 254 9.28 -10.21 -70.67
N ASP A 255 9.54 -8.91 -70.72
CA ASP A 255 9.92 -8.09 -69.58
C ASP A 255 8.73 -7.94 -68.61
N LEU A 256 7.50 -7.93 -69.12
CA LEU A 256 6.28 -7.93 -68.29
C LEU A 256 6.08 -9.24 -67.51
N ILE A 257 6.39 -10.39 -68.12
CA ILE A 257 6.25 -11.69 -67.44
C ILE A 257 7.34 -11.83 -66.36
N GLU A 258 8.55 -11.35 -66.62
CA GLU A 258 9.62 -11.29 -65.63
C GLU A 258 9.25 -10.35 -64.47
N LEU A 259 8.71 -9.17 -64.77
CA LEU A 259 8.22 -8.23 -63.75
C LEU A 259 7.09 -8.84 -62.89
N LEU A 260 6.10 -9.49 -63.51
CA LEU A 260 5.01 -10.14 -62.76
C LEU A 260 5.51 -11.27 -61.87
N LYS A 261 6.49 -12.06 -62.35
CA LYS A 261 7.12 -13.12 -61.57
C LYS A 261 7.91 -12.55 -60.40
N ASP A 262 8.68 -11.49 -60.61
CA ASP A 262 9.40 -10.82 -59.54
C ASP A 262 8.44 -10.25 -58.47
N MET A 263 7.31 -9.66 -58.90
CA MET A 263 6.28 -9.17 -57.99
C MET A 263 5.61 -10.28 -57.21
N GLN A 264 5.41 -11.44 -57.84
CA GLN A 264 4.93 -12.64 -57.16
C GLN A 264 5.93 -13.13 -56.11
N ASP A 265 7.21 -13.29 -56.47
CA ASP A 265 8.27 -13.71 -55.55
C ASP A 265 8.38 -12.73 -54.36
N GLU A 266 8.24 -11.43 -54.61
CA GLU A 266 8.24 -10.39 -53.57
C GLU A 266 6.99 -10.46 -52.68
N ALA A 267 5.80 -10.69 -53.25
CA ALA A 267 4.56 -10.88 -52.51
C ALA A 267 4.59 -12.14 -51.62
N GLU A 268 5.13 -13.25 -52.14
CA GLU A 268 5.32 -14.50 -51.39
C GLU A 268 6.30 -14.33 -50.24
N LYS A 269 7.39 -13.60 -50.47
CA LYS A 269 8.35 -13.24 -49.42
C LYS A 269 7.71 -12.38 -48.33
N ASN A 270 6.97 -11.33 -48.72
CA ASN A 270 6.26 -10.47 -47.77
C ASN A 270 5.22 -11.25 -46.96
N LEU A 271 4.53 -12.21 -47.57
CA LEU A 271 3.58 -13.09 -46.89
C LEU A 271 4.30 -14.05 -45.91
N ALA A 272 5.46 -14.58 -46.27
CA ALA A 272 6.29 -15.39 -45.38
C ALA A 272 6.81 -14.57 -44.18
N ASP A 273 7.30 -13.36 -44.42
CA ASP A 273 7.77 -12.43 -43.38
C ASP A 273 6.62 -12.00 -42.47
N LEU A 274 5.42 -11.73 -43.02
CA LEU A 274 4.22 -11.44 -42.25
C LEU A 274 3.83 -12.62 -41.34
N ARG A 275 3.87 -13.86 -41.84
CA ARG A 275 3.61 -15.06 -41.02
C ARG A 275 4.64 -15.26 -39.92
N LYS A 276 5.91 -14.94 -40.19
CA LYS A 276 6.98 -15.04 -39.22
C LYS A 276 6.81 -14.00 -38.10
N THR A 277 6.55 -12.75 -38.45
CA THR A 277 6.30 -11.68 -37.48
C THR A 277 5.07 -11.96 -36.61
N GLU A 278 3.99 -12.49 -37.19
CA GLU A 278 2.82 -12.94 -36.42
C GLU A 278 3.14 -14.11 -35.49
N ALA A 279 3.95 -15.08 -35.92
CA ALA A 279 4.36 -16.19 -35.06
C ALA A 279 5.20 -15.70 -33.87
N GLU A 280 6.10 -14.75 -34.09
CA GLU A 280 6.89 -14.09 -33.05
C GLU A 280 5.98 -13.31 -32.09
N ALA A 281 5.05 -12.50 -32.60
CA ALA A 281 4.08 -11.73 -31.80
C ALA A 281 3.14 -12.66 -30.99
N ALA A 282 2.64 -13.74 -31.58
CA ALA A 282 1.82 -14.72 -30.89
C ALA A 282 2.60 -15.43 -29.77
N HIS A 283 3.88 -15.72 -29.99
CA HIS A 283 4.74 -16.34 -28.99
C HIS A 283 5.06 -15.38 -27.84
N THR A 284 5.43 -14.13 -28.12
CA THR A 284 5.69 -13.12 -27.07
C THR A 284 4.44 -12.85 -26.25
N PHE A 285 3.26 -12.75 -26.88
CA PHE A 285 1.99 -12.65 -26.18
C PHE A 285 1.70 -13.86 -25.29
N LYS A 286 1.97 -15.09 -25.76
CA LYS A 286 1.78 -16.31 -24.97
C LYS A 286 2.67 -16.31 -23.72
N LEU A 287 3.93 -15.90 -23.85
CA LEU A 287 4.85 -15.76 -22.72
C LEU A 287 4.40 -14.66 -21.74
N LEU A 288 4.01 -13.49 -22.25
CA LEU A 288 3.54 -12.38 -21.43
C LEU A 288 2.27 -12.75 -20.67
N SER A 289 1.28 -13.33 -21.36
CA SER A 289 0.02 -13.75 -20.75
C SER A 289 0.20 -14.88 -19.74
N ALA A 290 1.12 -15.82 -19.97
CA ALA A 290 1.46 -16.85 -19.00
C ALA A 290 2.14 -16.27 -17.75
N SER A 291 3.08 -15.34 -17.94
CA SER A 291 3.76 -14.65 -16.83
C SER A 291 2.77 -13.83 -15.98
N LEU A 292 1.86 -13.08 -16.63
CA LEU A 292 0.84 -12.29 -15.94
C LEU A 292 -0.18 -13.18 -15.22
N LYS A 293 -0.62 -14.28 -15.83
CA LYS A 293 -1.50 -15.25 -15.15
C LYS A 293 -0.84 -15.87 -13.93
N ARG A 294 0.42 -16.27 -14.06
CA ARG A 294 1.17 -16.81 -12.92
C ARG A 294 1.31 -15.78 -11.80
N GLN A 295 1.58 -14.52 -12.12
CA GLN A 295 1.62 -13.46 -11.11
C GLN A 295 0.27 -13.26 -10.43
N LEU A 296 -0.85 -13.41 -11.17
CA LEU A 296 -2.19 -13.36 -10.61
C LEU A 296 -2.45 -14.54 -9.67
N ASP A 297 -2.13 -15.76 -10.11
CA ASP A 297 -2.30 -17.00 -9.35
C ASP A 297 -1.44 -16.98 -8.07
N ASP A 298 -0.18 -16.54 -8.16
CA ASP A 298 0.72 -16.40 -7.00
C ASP A 298 0.20 -15.33 -6.01
N SER A 299 -0.41 -14.26 -6.51
CA SER A 299 -1.02 -13.20 -5.67
C SER A 299 -2.34 -13.65 -5.03
N GLN A 300 -3.04 -14.62 -5.62
CA GLN A 300 -4.28 -15.20 -5.08
C GLN A 300 -4.00 -16.39 -4.15
N SER A 301 -2.98 -17.20 -4.44
CA SER A 301 -2.61 -18.39 -3.64
C SER A 301 -1.84 -18.05 -2.37
N SER A 302 -1.29 -16.83 -2.24
CA SER A 302 -0.59 -16.39 -1.04
C SER A 302 -1.52 -16.03 0.13
N GLU A 303 -2.82 -16.31 0.01
CA GLU A 303 -3.81 -16.18 1.09
C GLU A 303 -3.65 -17.20 2.24
N ASP A 304 -2.67 -18.13 2.19
CA ASP A 304 -2.52 -19.12 3.26
C ASP A 304 -1.09 -19.30 3.82
N PRO A 305 -0.73 -18.57 4.89
CA PRO A 305 0.45 -18.86 5.69
C PRO A 305 0.18 -19.68 6.97
N HIS A 306 -1.01 -20.27 7.19
CA HIS A 306 -1.34 -20.84 8.51
C HIS A 306 -1.67 -22.34 8.58
N ASP A 307 -1.82 -23.05 7.46
CA ASP A 307 -2.20 -24.48 7.53
C ASP A 307 -1.04 -25.47 7.79
N GLN A 308 0.23 -25.05 7.79
CA GLN A 308 1.37 -25.96 8.08
C GLN A 308 1.76 -26.09 9.56
N ALA A 309 1.03 -25.44 10.49
CA ALA A 309 1.37 -25.46 11.92
C ALA A 309 0.41 -26.28 12.82
N LEU A 310 -0.60 -26.96 12.26
CA LEU A 310 -1.62 -27.67 13.05
C LEU A 310 -1.54 -29.20 13.03
N GLU A 311 -0.56 -29.81 12.36
CA GLU A 311 -0.40 -31.29 12.38
C GLU A 311 0.57 -31.83 13.45
N ASP A 312 1.29 -31.00 14.22
CA ASP A 312 2.26 -31.48 15.23
C ASP A 312 1.81 -31.32 16.69
N ASN A 313 0.50 -31.31 16.95
CA ASN A 313 -0.03 -31.48 18.30
C ASN A 313 -1.16 -32.50 18.31
N GLY A 314 -0.79 -33.78 18.13
CA GLY A 314 -1.65 -34.89 18.52
C GLY A 314 -2.05 -34.75 20.00
N PRO A 315 -3.29 -35.10 20.38
CA PRO A 315 -3.75 -34.90 21.74
C PRO A 315 -2.93 -35.76 22.71
N LEU A 316 -2.26 -35.12 23.67
CA LEU A 316 -1.68 -35.78 24.84
C LEU A 316 -2.83 -36.33 25.71
N VAL A 317 -3.38 -37.46 25.29
CA VAL A 317 -4.14 -38.36 26.15
C VAL A 317 -3.12 -39.30 26.79
N SER A 318 -2.73 -38.98 28.04
CA SER A 318 -2.06 -39.96 28.89
C SER A 318 -2.98 -41.19 29.07
N PRO A 319 -2.47 -42.43 28.97
CA PRO A 319 -3.29 -43.62 29.20
C PRO A 319 -3.77 -43.65 30.65
N ILE A 320 -5.08 -43.63 30.85
CA ILE A 320 -5.70 -43.99 32.13
C ILE A 320 -5.41 -45.49 32.35
N PRO A 321 -4.81 -45.92 33.46
CA PRO A 321 -4.65 -47.35 33.72
C PRO A 321 -6.05 -47.96 33.91
N HIS A 322 -6.40 -48.88 33.01
CA HIS A 322 -7.61 -49.67 33.12
C HIS A 322 -7.55 -50.50 34.40
N GLY A 323 -8.34 -50.09 35.39
CA GLY A 323 -8.68 -50.94 36.53
C GLY A 323 -9.44 -52.15 36.02
N SER A 324 -8.79 -53.32 36.04
CA SER A 324 -9.46 -54.60 35.99
C SER A 324 -10.30 -54.76 37.26
N PHE A 325 -11.61 -54.61 37.10
CA PHE A 325 -12.58 -55.18 38.02
C PHE A 325 -12.41 -56.70 38.06
N LEU A 326 -12.63 -57.25 39.26
CA LEU A 326 -12.70 -58.67 39.65
C LEU A 326 -11.37 -59.30 40.08
N ASP A 327 -11.06 -59.23 41.38
CA ASP A 327 -11.32 -60.42 42.21
C ASP A 327 -11.60 -60.06 43.68
N LYS A 328 -12.61 -60.71 44.25
CA LYS A 328 -12.97 -60.71 45.68
C LYS A 328 -12.73 -62.15 46.15
N ALA A 329 -11.52 -62.41 46.64
CA ALA A 329 -11.00 -63.62 47.29
C ALA A 329 -9.48 -63.51 47.07
N ASP A 330 -8.57 -63.41 48.03
CA ASP A 330 -8.49 -64.03 49.34
C ASP A 330 -7.68 -63.12 50.26
N LEU A 331 -8.20 -62.91 51.47
CA LEU A 331 -7.44 -62.44 52.63
C LEU A 331 -7.08 -63.69 53.45
N GLU A 332 -5.81 -64.09 53.38
CA GLU A 332 -5.08 -64.73 54.49
C GLU A 332 -3.77 -63.97 54.72
#